data_AF-A0A270B4K6-F1
#
_entry.id   AF-A0A270B4K6-F1
#
_cell.length_a   1.000
_cell.length_b   1.000
_cell.length_c   1.000
_cell.angle_alpha   90.00
_cell.angle_beta   90.00
_cell.angle_gamma   90.00
#
_symmetry.space_group_name_H-M   'P 1'
#
loop_
_entity.id
_entity.type
_entity.pdbx_description
1 polymer ?
#
loop_
_entity_poly.entity_id
_entity_poly.type
_entity_poly.pdbx_seq_one_letter_code
_entity_poly.pdbx_strand_id
1 'polypeptide(L)'
;AVTFAAGMATEGLRPFCAIYSTFLQRAYDQVMHDVVLQNLPVRFAIDRAGLVGADGATHAGSFDIAYLGCLPGMTIMAPSDELELL
;
A
#
# COMPACT_ATOMS: atom_id res chain seq x y z
N ALA A 1 -5.34 2.39 -10.02
CA ALA A 1 -4.25 3.14 -9.36
C ALA A 1 -2.99 2.29 -9.25
N VAL A 2 -3.02 1.16 -8.55
CA VAL A 2 -1.86 0.26 -8.36
C VAL A 2 -1.27 -0.23 -9.70
N THR A 3 -2.07 -0.84 -10.58
CA THR A 3 -1.58 -1.31 -11.91
C THR A 3 -1.03 -0.17 -12.77
N PHE A 4 -1.57 1.04 -12.66
CA PHE A 4 -1.02 2.19 -13.35
C PHE A 4 0.36 2.58 -12.79
N ALA A 5 0.53 2.55 -11.48
CA ALA A 5 1.84 2.71 -10.85
C ALA A 5 2.81 1.60 -11.24
N ALA A 6 2.36 0.34 -11.34
CA ALA A 6 3.15 -0.75 -11.88
C ALA A 6 3.65 -0.43 -13.30
N GLY A 7 2.77 0.00 -14.20
CA GLY A 7 3.15 0.39 -15.56
C GLY A 7 4.12 1.60 -15.61
N MET A 8 4.01 2.56 -14.69
CA MET A 8 5.04 3.61 -14.58
C MET A 8 6.39 3.05 -14.13
N ALA A 9 6.38 2.07 -13.22
CA ALA A 9 7.60 1.43 -12.72
C ALA A 9 8.30 0.57 -13.79
N THR A 10 7.55 -0.03 -14.73
CA THR A 10 8.16 -0.76 -15.87
C THR A 10 8.93 0.18 -16.80
N GLU A 11 8.52 1.45 -16.89
CA GLU A 11 9.21 2.50 -17.65
C GLU A 11 10.35 3.18 -16.87
N GLY A 12 10.80 2.57 -15.76
CA GLY A 12 11.95 3.05 -14.97
C GLY A 12 11.64 4.18 -13.98
N LEU A 13 10.37 4.57 -13.83
CA LEU A 13 9.95 5.53 -12.79
C LEU A 13 9.89 4.86 -11.41
N ARG A 14 9.86 5.68 -10.35
CA ARG A 14 9.71 5.23 -8.95
C ARG A 14 8.44 5.81 -8.32
N PRO A 15 7.27 5.27 -8.67
CA PRO A 15 6.00 5.90 -8.34
C PRO A 15 5.61 5.69 -6.87
N PHE A 16 4.96 6.71 -6.32
CA PHE A 16 4.22 6.62 -5.06
C PHE A 16 2.73 6.48 -5.35
N CYS A 17 2.11 5.44 -4.81
CA CYS A 17 0.66 5.27 -4.79
C CYS A 17 0.14 5.68 -3.41
N ALA A 18 -0.36 6.90 -3.31
CA ALA A 18 -1.03 7.39 -2.10
C ALA A 18 -2.48 6.85 -2.07
N ILE A 19 -2.83 6.12 -1.02
CA ILE A 19 -4.11 5.42 -0.91
C ILE A 19 -4.45 5.14 0.55
N TYR A 20 -5.73 5.12 0.91
CA TYR A 20 -6.12 4.72 2.27
C TYR A 20 -5.97 3.21 2.46
N SER A 21 -5.63 2.77 3.67
CA SER A 21 -5.53 1.34 4.01
C SER A 21 -6.80 0.55 3.64
N THR A 22 -7.99 1.07 3.97
CA THR A 22 -9.26 0.41 3.64
C THR A 22 -9.54 0.35 2.13
N PHE A 23 -9.14 1.37 1.37
CA PHE A 23 -9.36 1.39 -0.08
C PHE A 23 -8.34 0.52 -0.82
N LEU A 24 -7.14 0.34 -0.28
CA LEU A 24 -6.11 -0.55 -0.84
C LEU A 24 -6.57 -2.01 -0.85
N GLN A 25 -7.49 -2.42 0.03
CA GLN A 25 -8.11 -3.74 0.00
C GLN A 25 -8.71 -4.08 -1.38
N ARG A 26 -9.24 -3.08 -2.10
CA ARG A 26 -9.78 -3.27 -3.46
C ARG A 26 -8.73 -3.57 -4.51
N ALA A 27 -7.48 -3.23 -4.24
CA ALA A 27 -6.36 -3.41 -5.16
C ALA A 27 -5.39 -4.50 -4.72
N TYR A 28 -5.79 -5.40 -3.81
CA TYR A 28 -4.93 -6.45 -3.28
C TYR A 28 -4.33 -7.34 -4.37
N ASP A 29 -5.17 -7.77 -5.32
CA ASP A 29 -4.73 -8.56 -6.48
C ASP A 29 -3.71 -7.81 -7.33
N GLN A 30 -3.91 -6.51 -7.56
CA GLN A 30 -2.97 -5.68 -8.33
C GLN A 30 -1.65 -5.48 -7.59
N VAL A 31 -1.65 -5.39 -6.26
CA VAL A 31 -0.39 -5.36 -5.48
C VAL A 31 0.35 -6.70 -5.66
N MET A 32 -0.36 -7.82 -5.51
CA MET A 32 0.24 -9.15 -5.61
C MET A 32 0.75 -9.45 -7.03
N HIS A 33 -0.13 -9.34 -8.03
CA HIS A 33 0.11 -9.81 -9.38
C HIS A 33 0.88 -8.79 -10.23
N ASP A 34 0.53 -7.51 -10.13
CA ASP A 34 1.11 -6.49 -11.02
C ASP A 34 2.38 -5.86 -10.45
N VAL A 35 2.56 -5.85 -9.12
CA VAL A 35 3.72 -5.22 -8.46
C VAL A 35 4.68 -6.26 -7.91
N VAL A 36 4.22 -7.10 -6.98
CA VAL A 36 5.08 -8.02 -6.22
C VAL A 36 5.65 -9.11 -7.10
N LEU A 37 4.82 -9.79 -7.91
CA LEU A 37 5.29 -10.86 -8.79
C LEU A 37 6.33 -10.38 -9.82
N GLN A 38 6.21 -9.14 -10.27
CA GLN A 38 7.14 -8.50 -11.20
C GLN A 38 8.32 -7.81 -10.51
N ASN A 39 8.37 -7.83 -9.16
CA ASN A 39 9.37 -7.16 -8.34
C ASN A 39 9.57 -5.68 -8.69
N LEU A 40 8.48 -4.95 -8.90
CA LEU A 40 8.51 -3.55 -9.34
C LEU A 40 8.69 -2.57 -8.17
N PRO A 41 9.46 -1.48 -8.35
CA PRO A 41 9.76 -0.51 -7.29
C PRO A 41 8.61 0.50 -7.06
N VAL A 42 7.41 0.02 -6.75
CA VAL A 42 6.26 0.85 -6.36
C VAL A 42 6.26 1.06 -4.85
N ARG A 43 6.10 2.31 -4.40
CA ARG A 43 5.93 2.63 -2.97
C ARG A 43 4.48 2.97 -2.68
N PHE A 44 3.93 2.37 -1.63
CA PHE A 44 2.57 2.66 -1.18
C PHE A 44 2.63 3.60 0.02
N ALA A 45 2.14 4.83 -0.16
CA ALA A 45 1.94 5.76 0.95
C ALA A 45 0.53 5.52 1.51
N ILE A 46 0.46 4.70 2.56
CA ILE A 46 -0.80 4.21 3.12
C ILE A 46 -1.27 5.17 4.20
N ASP A 47 -2.37 5.86 3.94
CA ASP A 47 -2.99 6.80 4.87
C ASP A 47 -4.21 6.14 5.55
N ARG A 48 -4.71 6.70 6.65
CA ARG A 48 -5.86 6.15 7.42
C ARG A 48 -5.66 4.66 7.79
N ALA A 49 -4.42 4.29 8.13
CA ALA A 49 -4.13 2.97 8.70
C ALA A 49 -4.67 2.86 10.14
N GLY A 50 -5.19 1.69 10.50
CA GLY A 50 -5.80 1.44 11.80
C GLY A 50 -7.22 2.01 11.96
N LEU A 51 -7.54 2.47 13.18
CA LEU A 51 -8.87 2.98 13.54
C LEU A 51 -9.06 4.40 13.01
N VAL A 52 -10.20 4.62 12.33
CA VAL A 52 -10.51 5.91 11.69
C VAL A 52 -11.63 6.70 12.38
N GLY A 53 -12.18 6.17 13.47
CA GLY A 53 -13.19 6.85 14.28
C GLY A 53 -14.60 6.81 13.66
N ALA A 54 -15.16 7.98 13.34
CA ALA A 54 -16.58 8.15 13.03
C ALA A 54 -17.06 7.41 11.76
N ASP A 55 -16.16 7.18 10.80
CA ASP A 55 -16.48 6.46 9.56
C ASP A 55 -16.75 4.96 9.78
N GLY A 56 -16.48 4.45 10.99
CA GLY A 56 -16.88 3.12 11.45
C GLY A 56 -16.11 1.98 10.78
N ALA A 57 -16.65 0.76 10.94
CA ALA A 57 -15.98 -0.48 10.56
C ALA A 57 -15.71 -0.60 9.05
N THR A 58 -16.47 0.08 8.20
CA THR A 58 -16.29 0.03 6.74
C THR A 58 -15.06 0.81 6.25
N HIS A 59 -14.58 1.76 7.05
CA HIS A 59 -13.42 2.58 6.71
C HIS A 59 -12.19 2.28 7.56
N ALA A 60 -12.31 1.41 8.56
CA ALA A 60 -11.19 1.02 9.39
C ALA A 60 -10.11 0.30 8.57
N GLY A 61 -8.92 0.89 8.51
CA GLY A 61 -7.74 0.36 7.85
C GLY A 61 -7.03 -0.69 8.71
N SER A 62 -7.74 -1.69 9.23
CA SER A 62 -7.21 -2.57 10.27
C SER A 62 -6.42 -3.79 9.76
N PHE A 63 -6.26 -3.93 8.44
CA PHE A 63 -5.83 -5.20 7.84
C PHE A 63 -4.57 -5.10 6.96
N ASP A 64 -4.07 -3.90 6.66
CA ASP A 64 -2.95 -3.71 5.72
C ASP A 64 -1.67 -4.43 6.12
N ILE A 65 -1.26 -4.37 7.38
CA ILE A 65 -0.10 -5.12 7.88
C ILE A 65 -0.27 -6.63 7.62
N ALA A 66 -1.47 -7.18 7.83
CA ALA A 66 -1.71 -8.61 7.68
C ALA A 66 -1.71 -9.05 6.22
N TYR A 67 -2.46 -8.37 5.34
CA TYR A 67 -2.56 -8.77 3.94
C TYR A 67 -1.31 -8.39 3.13
N LEU A 68 -0.62 -7.29 3.45
CA LEU A 68 0.65 -6.98 2.78
C LEU A 68 1.79 -7.83 3.33
N GLY A 69 1.75 -8.18 4.62
CA GLY A 69 2.82 -8.93 5.30
C GLY A 69 2.93 -10.39 4.84
N CYS A 70 1.90 -10.93 4.21
CA CYS A 70 1.97 -12.27 3.61
C CYS A 70 2.52 -12.28 2.17
N LEU A 71 2.72 -11.11 1.55
CA LEU A 71 3.26 -11.00 0.20
C LEU A 71 4.80 -11.06 0.23
N PRO A 72 5.44 -11.84 -0.66
CA PRO A 72 6.89 -11.98 -0.67
C PRO A 72 7.58 -10.67 -1.05
N GLY A 73 8.72 -10.37 -0.42
CA GLY A 73 9.55 -9.20 -0.75
C GLY A 73 9.00 -7.84 -0.34
N MET A 74 7.81 -7.78 0.28
CA MET A 74 7.26 -6.53 0.80
C MET A 74 8.04 -6.06 2.03
N THR A 75 8.41 -4.78 2.03
CA THR A 75 8.88 -4.06 3.22
C THR A 75 7.74 -3.21 3.74
N ILE A 76 7.36 -3.40 5.00
CA ILE A 76 6.28 -2.66 5.66
C ILE A 76 6.89 -1.83 6.79
N MET A 77 6.58 -0.54 6.81
CA MET A 77 7.06 0.40 7.81
C MET A 77 5.86 1.09 8.45
N ALA A 78 5.86 1.21 9.78
CA ALA A 78 4.84 1.93 10.55
C ALA A 78 5.56 3.06 11.32
N PRO A 79 5.79 4.22 10.67
CA PRO A 79 6.56 5.30 11.27
C PRO A 79 5.83 5.86 12.50
N SER A 80 6.59 6.13 13.57
CA SER A 80 6.06 6.64 14.84
C SER A 80 5.92 8.16 14.87
N ASP A 81 6.65 8.87 14.02
CA ASP A 81 6.61 10.32 13.87
C ASP A 81 6.88 10.75 12.41
N GLU A 82 6.83 12.05 12.13
CA GLU A 82 7.08 12.60 10.80
C GLU A 82 8.54 12.48 10.36
N LEU A 83 9.49 12.34 11.28
CA LEU A 83 10.91 12.24 10.96
C LEU A 83 11.28 10.83 10.53
N GLU A 84 10.68 9.80 11.13
CA GLU A 84 10.76 8.40 10.69
C GLU A 84 10.05 8.16 9.35
N LEU A 85 9.10 9.02 8.99
CA LEU A 85 8.41 8.93 7.69
C LEU A 85 9.27 9.42 6.50
N LEU A 86 10.23 10.33 6.74
CA LEU A 86 11.06 10.98 5.72
C LEU A 86 12.20 10.07 5.20
#